data_AF-A0A7W1UCY8-F1
#
_entry.id   AF-A0A7W1UCY8-F1
#
_cell.length_a   1.000
_cell.length_b   1.000
_cell.length_c   1.000
_cell.angle_alpha   90.00
_cell.angle_beta   90.00
_cell.angle_gamma   90.00
#
_symmetry.space_group_name_H-M   'P 1'
#
loop_
_entity.id
_entity.type
_entity.pdbx_description
1 polymer ?
#
loop_
_entity_poly.entity_id
_entity_poly.type
_entity_poly.pdbx_seq_one_letter_code
_entity_poly.pdbx_strand_id
1 'polypeptide(L)'
;MINPFRFSIRQRSPFWWKRLSYWMSRLGGTRLQKAKSLHFVTINGQQFKRMVLCDSSLACEIERNLECFRGSGIFPNVVIRYEREIWVEFVEGHTIKEINAPLVEKIAHFYSCLYTEAPRLVETDKTIYPDRLDRDLHFLHQVGILSYGLLGEIRKSADVLRPKHCWIGFDYTDPVRKNFVL
;
A
#
# COMPACT_ATOMS: atom_id res chain seq x y z
N MET A 1 37.44 19.57 -4.52
CA MET A 1 37.50 18.09 -4.47
C MET A 1 36.14 17.53 -4.87
N ILE A 2 36.17 16.35 -5.46
CA ILE A 2 35.22 15.80 -6.44
C ILE A 2 33.88 15.39 -5.80
N ASN A 3 32.79 15.71 -6.50
CA ASN A 3 31.40 15.44 -6.16
C ASN A 3 30.96 14.15 -6.89
N PRO A 4 30.63 13.03 -6.22
CA PRO A 4 30.23 11.81 -6.93
C PRO A 4 28.72 11.57 -6.84
N PHE A 5 28.13 11.21 -7.99
CA PHE A 5 26.76 10.71 -8.21
C PHE A 5 25.64 11.74 -8.46
N ARG A 6 25.78 12.53 -9.53
CA ARG A 6 24.62 12.96 -10.33
C ARG A 6 24.30 11.88 -11.37
N PHE A 7 23.34 10.99 -11.09
CA PHE A 7 22.73 10.18 -12.14
C PHE A 7 21.73 11.03 -12.94
N SER A 8 22.19 11.60 -14.06
CA SER A 8 21.31 12.14 -15.09
C SER A 8 20.91 11.02 -16.04
N ILE A 9 19.73 10.43 -15.84
CA ILE A 9 19.15 9.49 -16.80
C ILE A 9 18.54 10.32 -17.94
N ARG A 10 19.32 10.58 -18.99
CA ARG A 10 18.77 11.03 -20.28
C ARG A 10 18.05 9.85 -20.94
N GLN A 11 16.76 9.69 -20.63
CA GLN A 11 15.88 8.80 -21.38
C GLN A 11 15.66 9.36 -22.79
N ARG A 12 16.49 8.97 -23.75
CA ARG A 12 16.09 8.98 -25.17
C ARG A 12 15.12 7.81 -25.37
N SER A 13 13.82 8.08 -25.29
CA SER A 13 12.81 7.11 -25.71
C SER A 13 12.20 7.52 -27.06
N PRO A 14 11.90 6.58 -27.97
CA PRO A 14 11.25 6.89 -29.24
C PRO A 14 9.83 7.39 -28.93
N PHE A 15 9.66 8.71 -28.96
CA PHE A 15 8.53 9.43 -28.37
C PHE A 15 7.18 9.11 -29.03
N TRP A 16 7.20 8.60 -30.27
CA TRP A 16 5.99 8.34 -31.05
C TRP A 16 5.40 6.93 -30.82
N TRP A 17 6.23 5.90 -30.76
CA TRP A 17 5.78 4.51 -30.59
C TRP A 17 5.21 4.24 -29.19
N LYS A 18 5.79 4.85 -28.14
CA LYS A 18 5.24 4.76 -26.78
C LYS A 18 3.89 5.47 -26.64
N ARG A 19 3.68 6.60 -27.35
CA ARG A 19 2.38 7.29 -27.37
C ARG A 19 1.33 6.47 -28.10
N LEU A 20 1.68 5.83 -29.21
CA LEU A 20 0.78 4.97 -29.97
C LEU A 20 0.40 3.71 -29.18
N SER A 21 1.36 3.07 -28.48
CA SER A 21 1.06 1.93 -27.60
C SER A 21 0.18 2.33 -26.41
N TYR A 22 0.36 3.55 -25.89
CA TYR A 22 -0.48 4.09 -24.81
C TYR A 22 -1.91 4.34 -25.29
N TRP A 23 -2.06 4.86 -26.51
CA TRP A 23 -3.36 5.13 -27.12
C TRP A 23 -4.09 3.83 -27.49
N MET A 24 -3.40 2.83 -28.05
CA MET A 24 -3.98 1.51 -28.29
C MET A 24 -4.35 0.78 -27.00
N SER A 25 -3.59 0.95 -25.92
CA SER A 25 -3.96 0.38 -24.61
C SER A 25 -5.22 0.99 -23.98
N ARG A 26 -5.65 2.18 -24.43
CA ARG A 26 -6.91 2.82 -23.99
C ARG A 26 -8.13 2.30 -24.73
N LEU A 27 -8.00 1.84 -25.96
CA LEU A 27 -9.10 1.31 -26.76
C LEU A 27 -9.46 -0.14 -26.37
N GLY A 28 -8.51 -0.89 -25.83
CA GLY A 28 -8.67 -2.31 -25.47
C GLY A 28 -9.23 -2.62 -24.09
N GLY A 29 -9.81 -1.65 -23.36
CA GLY A 29 -10.66 -1.86 -22.17
C GLY A 29 -10.11 -2.66 -20.97
N THR A 30 -8.89 -3.19 -21.02
CA THR A 30 -8.43 -4.26 -20.11
C THR A 30 -7.16 -3.95 -19.35
N ARG A 31 -6.59 -2.75 -19.52
CA ARG A 31 -5.53 -2.27 -18.62
C ARG A 31 -6.14 -1.35 -17.58
N LEU A 32 -6.44 -1.91 -16.41
CA LEU A 32 -6.39 -1.20 -15.13
C LEU A 32 -4.99 -0.57 -15.02
N GLN A 33 -4.78 0.57 -15.69
CA GLN A 33 -3.55 1.33 -15.58
C GLN A 33 -3.34 1.61 -14.11
N LYS A 34 -2.12 1.37 -13.62
CA LYS A 34 -1.69 1.71 -12.27
C LYS A 34 -1.96 3.21 -12.06
N ALA A 35 -3.12 3.55 -11.52
CA ALA A 35 -3.62 4.91 -11.37
C ALA A 35 -2.98 5.61 -10.15
N LYS A 36 -1.76 5.17 -9.81
CA LYS A 36 -0.91 5.74 -8.77
C LYS A 36 0.43 6.10 -9.40
N SER A 37 0.75 7.39 -9.48
CA SER A 37 2.08 7.88 -9.82
C SER A 37 2.78 8.43 -8.59
N LEU A 38 4.10 8.29 -8.56
CA LEU A 38 4.94 8.67 -7.42
C LEU A 38 6.13 9.45 -7.96
N HIS A 39 6.35 10.63 -7.38
CA HIS A 39 7.40 11.55 -7.76
C HIS A 39 8.16 12.01 -6.52
N PHE A 40 9.48 12.11 -6.63
CA PHE A 40 10.30 12.79 -5.65
C PHE A 40 10.53 14.23 -6.14
N VAL A 41 10.19 15.20 -5.30
CA VAL A 41 10.25 16.63 -5.65
C VAL A 41 11.19 17.31 -4.67
N THR A 42 12.08 18.16 -5.17
CA THR A 42 12.92 19.02 -4.33
C THR A 42 12.48 20.46 -4.49
N ILE A 43 12.14 21.13 -3.39
CA ILE A 43 11.80 22.55 -3.35
C ILE A 43 12.74 23.22 -2.34
N ASN A 44 13.51 24.21 -2.77
CA ASN A 44 14.46 24.94 -1.90
C ASN A 44 15.41 24.04 -1.10
N GLY A 45 15.85 22.92 -1.70
CA GLY A 45 16.74 21.94 -1.03
C GLY A 45 16.02 20.90 -0.17
N GLN A 46 14.74 21.08 0.14
CA GLN A 46 13.94 20.10 0.87
C GLN A 46 13.28 19.10 -0.07
N GLN A 47 13.31 17.81 0.31
CA GLN A 47 12.71 16.74 -0.47
C GLN A 47 11.31 16.38 0.03
N PHE A 48 10.45 16.06 -0.92
CA PHE A 48 9.07 15.63 -0.70
C PHE A 48 8.75 14.43 -1.57
N LYS A 49 7.81 13.62 -1.10
CA LYS A 49 7.22 12.54 -1.90
C LYS A 49 5.82 12.96 -2.31
N ARG A 50 5.63 13.16 -3.61
CA ARG A 50 4.33 13.47 -4.22
C ARG A 50 3.70 12.18 -4.76
N MET A 51 2.48 11.91 -4.34
CA MET A 51 1.65 10.81 -4.81
C MET A 51 0.43 11.37 -5.54
N VAL A 52 0.20 10.92 -6.77
CA VAL A 52 -1.04 11.21 -7.51
C VAL A 52 -1.86 9.93 -7.54
N LEU A 53 -3.07 10.00 -6.99
CA LEU A 53 -3.97 8.86 -6.81
C LEU A 53 -5.06 8.83 -7.89
N CYS A 54 -5.87 7.78 -7.88
CA CYS A 54 -6.95 7.58 -8.86
C CYS A 54 -7.98 8.72 -8.78
N ASP A 55 -8.35 9.07 -7.55
CA ASP A 55 -9.42 10.01 -7.24
C ASP A 55 -9.11 10.75 -5.91
N SER A 56 -9.91 11.77 -5.62
CA SER A 56 -9.82 12.59 -4.42
C SER A 56 -10.33 11.89 -3.16
N SER A 57 -11.18 10.87 -3.29
CA SER A 57 -11.71 10.12 -2.14
C SER A 57 -10.62 9.30 -1.49
N LEU A 58 -9.85 8.55 -2.30
CA LEU A 58 -8.70 7.79 -1.84
C LEU A 58 -7.61 8.72 -1.28
N ALA A 59 -7.47 9.93 -1.85
CA ALA A 59 -6.54 10.91 -1.33
C ALA A 59 -6.94 11.41 0.07
N CYS A 60 -8.22 11.70 0.27
CA CYS A 60 -8.78 12.08 1.55
C CYS A 60 -8.65 10.94 2.58
N GLU A 61 -8.89 9.69 2.18
CA GLU A 61 -8.74 8.53 3.05
C GLU A 61 -7.29 8.35 3.52
N ILE A 62 -6.32 8.44 2.61
CA ILE A 62 -4.89 8.32 2.98
C ILE A 62 -4.46 9.48 3.87
N GLU A 63 -4.87 10.73 3.58
CA GLU A 63 -4.58 11.88 4.44
C GLU A 63 -5.11 11.67 5.86
N ARG A 64 -6.39 11.29 5.99
CA ARG A 64 -7.01 11.01 7.30
C ARG A 64 -6.30 9.92 8.06
N ASN A 65 -5.92 8.84 7.38
CA ASN A 65 -5.21 7.72 8.01
C ASN A 65 -3.80 8.16 8.47
N LEU A 66 -3.07 8.93 7.68
CA LEU A 66 -1.75 9.44 8.06
C LEU A 66 -1.83 10.45 9.22
N GLU A 67 -2.87 11.27 9.27
CA GLU A 67 -3.05 12.26 10.34
C GLU A 67 -3.26 11.59 11.71
N CYS A 68 -3.88 10.40 11.77
CA CYS A 68 -3.96 9.61 13.00
C CYS A 68 -2.58 9.25 13.59
N PHE A 69 -1.54 9.22 12.76
CA PHE A 69 -0.18 8.90 13.17
C PHE A 69 0.76 10.11 13.12
N ARG A 70 0.21 11.33 13.05
CA ARG A 70 1.03 12.54 13.00
C ARG A 70 1.94 12.64 14.22
N GLY A 71 3.22 12.90 13.99
CA GLY A 71 4.23 13.02 15.06
C GLY A 71 4.66 11.69 15.71
N SER A 72 4.08 10.55 15.33
CA SER A 72 4.50 9.22 15.82
C SER A 72 5.90 8.81 15.34
N GLY A 73 6.38 9.41 14.25
CA GLY A 73 7.63 9.06 13.59
C GLY A 73 7.60 7.73 12.82
N ILE A 74 6.48 6.99 12.81
CA ILE A 74 6.37 5.72 12.07
C ILE A 74 5.86 5.87 10.63
N PHE A 75 5.22 7.00 10.32
CA PHE A 75 4.78 7.37 8.99
C PHE A 75 5.22 8.81 8.65
N PRO A 76 5.43 9.15 7.36
CA PRO A 76 5.71 10.53 6.98
C PRO A 76 4.50 11.42 7.23
N ASN A 77 4.74 12.65 7.69
CA ASN A 77 3.65 13.60 7.86
C ASN A 77 3.12 14.08 6.50
N VAL A 78 1.82 14.37 6.45
CA VAL A 78 1.19 15.03 5.30
C VAL A 78 1.62 16.49 5.29
N VAL A 79 2.14 16.95 4.15
CA VAL A 79 2.52 18.34 3.93
C VAL A 79 1.35 19.11 3.31
N ILE A 80 0.75 18.55 2.26
CA ILE A 80 -0.41 19.12 1.60
C ILE A 80 -1.18 18.04 0.81
N ARG A 81 -2.50 18.17 0.76
CA ARG A 81 -3.36 17.48 -0.19
C ARG A 81 -4.03 18.48 -1.13
N TYR A 82 -4.05 18.18 -2.42
CA TYR A 82 -4.81 18.93 -3.42
C TYR A 82 -5.53 17.96 -4.36
N GLU A 83 -6.86 17.96 -4.32
CA GLU A 83 -7.70 17.00 -5.03
C GLU A 83 -7.27 15.54 -4.79
N ARG A 84 -6.72 14.88 -5.82
CA ARG A 84 -6.20 13.49 -5.82
C ARG A 84 -4.70 13.40 -5.52
N GLU A 85 -4.05 14.51 -5.22
CA GLU A 85 -2.61 14.57 -4.95
C GLU A 85 -2.34 14.70 -3.45
N ILE A 86 -1.39 13.93 -2.96
CA ILE A 86 -0.87 14.02 -1.59
C ILE A 86 0.64 14.24 -1.66
N TRP A 87 1.12 15.20 -0.90
CA TRP A 87 2.52 15.42 -0.63
C TRP A 87 2.80 15.03 0.81
N VAL A 88 3.80 14.19 1.00
CA VAL A 88 4.29 13.80 2.32
C VAL A 88 5.77 14.13 2.44
N GLU A 89 6.23 14.24 3.68
CA GLU A 89 7.64 14.39 3.98
C GLU A 89 8.46 13.25 3.34
N PHE A 90 9.65 13.58 2.85
CA PHE A 90 10.59 12.56 2.43
C PHE A 90 11.20 11.90 3.68
N VAL A 91 11.08 10.57 3.78
CA VAL A 91 11.70 9.80 4.86
C VAL A 91 13.09 9.39 4.39
N GLU A 92 14.11 9.99 4.99
CA GLU A 92 15.49 9.55 4.84
C GLU A 92 15.69 8.22 5.56
N GLY A 93 16.51 7.35 4.97
CA GLY A 93 16.84 6.08 5.59
C GLY A 93 17.45 5.12 4.60
N HIS A 94 17.83 3.96 5.11
CA HIS A 94 18.47 2.91 4.33
C HIS A 94 17.51 1.74 4.13
N THR A 95 17.57 1.13 2.95
CA THR A 95 16.88 -0.14 2.72
C THR A 95 17.44 -1.17 3.69
N ILE A 96 16.56 -1.94 4.34
CA ILE A 96 16.93 -3.12 5.11
C ILE A 96 17.85 -4.00 4.25
N LYS A 97 18.95 -4.50 4.80
CA LYS A 97 19.91 -5.40 4.11
C LYS A 97 19.85 -6.83 4.65
N GLU A 98 19.68 -6.95 5.96
CA GLU A 98 19.70 -8.18 6.73
C GLU A 98 18.58 -8.17 7.77
N ILE A 99 18.09 -9.35 8.14
CA ILE A 99 17.09 -9.53 9.20
C ILE A 99 17.82 -10.00 10.45
N ASN A 100 17.78 -9.21 11.52
CA ASN A 100 18.38 -9.51 12.80
C ASN A 100 17.42 -9.17 13.95
N ALA A 101 17.73 -9.60 15.17
CA ALA A 101 16.86 -9.39 16.33
C ALA A 101 16.51 -7.90 16.57
N PRO A 102 17.46 -6.94 16.49
CA PRO A 102 17.12 -5.52 16.62
C PRO A 102 16.12 -5.00 15.57
N LEU A 103 16.21 -5.49 14.32
CA LEU A 103 15.22 -5.15 13.30
C LEU A 103 13.84 -5.72 13.64
N VAL A 104 13.77 -6.96 14.11
CA VAL A 104 12.51 -7.59 14.50
C VAL A 104 11.84 -6.79 15.62
N GLU A 105 12.60 -6.32 16.61
CA GLU A 105 12.10 -5.44 17.67
C GLU A 105 11.54 -4.12 17.13
N LYS A 106 12.24 -3.47 16.19
CA LYS A 106 11.74 -2.24 15.53
C LYS A 106 10.44 -2.48 14.76
N ILE A 107 10.34 -3.60 14.04
CA ILE A 107 9.13 -3.97 13.31
C ILE A 107 7.98 -4.29 14.28
N ALA A 108 8.25 -5.00 15.38
CA ALA A 108 7.27 -5.27 16.41
C ALA A 108 6.76 -3.97 17.05
N HIS A 109 7.67 -3.01 17.33
CA HIS A 109 7.30 -1.69 17.82
C HIS A 109 6.42 -0.93 16.82
N PHE A 110 6.78 -0.92 15.53
CA PHE A 110 5.97 -0.33 14.45
C PHE A 110 4.54 -0.88 14.45
N TYR A 111 4.38 -2.21 14.47
CA TYR A 111 3.07 -2.85 14.49
C TYR A 111 2.30 -2.62 15.78
N SER A 112 3.00 -2.56 16.92
CA SER A 112 2.39 -2.21 18.20
C SER A 112 1.73 -0.82 18.11
N CYS A 113 2.48 0.20 17.68
CA CYS A 113 1.94 1.55 17.48
C CYS A 113 0.74 1.57 16.55
N LEU A 114 0.81 0.84 15.43
CA LEU A 114 -0.25 0.76 14.44
C LEU A 114 -1.54 0.14 15.03
N TYR A 115 -1.42 -1.00 15.70
CA TYR A 115 -2.57 -1.76 16.21
C TYR A 115 -3.16 -1.18 17.49
N THR A 116 -2.42 -0.33 18.20
CA THR A 116 -2.96 0.41 19.35
C THR A 116 -3.76 1.64 18.97
N GLU A 117 -3.70 2.08 17.70
CA GLU A 117 -4.44 3.25 17.24
C GLU A 117 -5.91 2.89 16.96
N ALA A 118 -6.81 3.39 17.82
CA ALA A 118 -8.26 3.21 17.77
C ALA A 118 -8.77 1.76 17.51
N PRO A 119 -8.25 0.72 18.20
CA PRO A 119 -8.71 -0.65 18.00
C PRO A 119 -10.13 -0.83 18.51
N ARG A 120 -10.94 -1.58 17.76
CA ARG A 120 -12.30 -1.95 18.14
C ARG A 120 -12.46 -3.45 18.08
N LEU A 121 -12.85 -4.05 19.21
CA LEU A 121 -13.27 -5.43 19.25
C LEU A 121 -14.70 -5.51 18.71
N VAL A 122 -14.91 -6.33 17.69
CA VAL A 122 -16.22 -6.53 17.07
C VAL A 122 -16.50 -8.02 16.90
N GLU A 123 -17.77 -8.41 16.82
CA GLU A 123 -18.15 -9.76 16.40
C GLU A 123 -17.75 -9.98 14.94
N THR A 124 -17.06 -11.08 14.66
CA THR A 124 -16.51 -11.36 13.31
C THR A 124 -17.60 -11.42 12.25
N ASP A 125 -18.76 -11.99 12.58
CA ASP A 125 -19.89 -12.14 11.66
C ASP A 125 -20.62 -10.82 11.36
N LYS A 126 -20.36 -9.76 12.14
CA LYS A 126 -20.85 -8.40 11.87
C LYS A 126 -19.93 -7.59 10.96
N THR A 127 -18.82 -8.18 10.52
CA THR A 127 -17.83 -7.55 9.64
C THR A 127 -18.05 -7.96 8.18
N ILE A 128 -17.40 -7.28 7.26
CA ILE A 128 -17.43 -7.65 5.83
C ILE A 128 -16.55 -8.87 5.49
N TYR A 129 -15.72 -9.34 6.42
CA TYR A 129 -14.65 -10.30 6.09
C TYR A 129 -15.16 -11.70 5.73
N PRO A 130 -16.15 -12.30 6.44
CA PRO A 130 -16.68 -13.61 6.06
C PRO A 130 -17.29 -13.60 4.66
N ASP A 131 -18.14 -12.61 4.35
CA ASP A 131 -18.77 -12.47 3.04
C ASP A 131 -17.76 -12.20 1.92
N ARG A 132 -16.72 -11.43 2.22
CA ARG A 132 -15.64 -11.16 1.26
C ARG A 132 -14.83 -12.41 0.98
N LEU A 133 -14.47 -13.17 2.00
CA LEU A 133 -13.77 -14.44 1.83
C LEU A 133 -14.60 -15.39 0.97
N ASP A 134 -15.89 -15.55 1.26
CA ASP A 134 -16.76 -16.43 0.48
C ASP A 134 -16.86 -15.99 -1.00
N ARG A 135 -17.02 -14.69 -1.24
CA ARG A 135 -17.04 -14.11 -2.58
C ARG A 135 -15.73 -14.34 -3.33
N ASP A 136 -14.60 -14.11 -2.68
CA ASP A 136 -13.27 -14.28 -3.28
C ASP A 136 -13.03 -15.75 -3.62
N LEU A 137 -13.39 -16.67 -2.71
CA LEU A 137 -13.28 -18.12 -2.96
C LEU A 137 -14.21 -18.59 -4.08
N HIS A 138 -15.44 -18.08 -4.12
CA HIS A 138 -16.38 -18.39 -5.20
C HIS A 138 -15.85 -17.91 -6.56
N PHE A 139 -15.34 -16.69 -6.62
CA PHE A 139 -14.73 -16.13 -7.83
C PHE A 139 -13.53 -16.98 -8.28
N LEU A 140 -12.62 -17.34 -7.36
CA LEU A 140 -11.45 -18.16 -7.67
C LEU A 140 -11.83 -19.55 -8.21
N HIS A 141 -12.91 -20.14 -7.70
CA HIS A 141 -13.45 -21.37 -8.27
C HIS A 141 -14.04 -21.14 -9.67
N GLN A 142 -14.85 -20.09 -9.86
CA GLN A 142 -15.47 -19.77 -11.15
C GLN A 142 -14.45 -19.59 -12.28
N VAL A 143 -13.29 -18.98 -12.00
CA VAL A 143 -12.22 -18.78 -12.98
C VAL A 143 -11.27 -19.98 -13.10
N GLY A 144 -11.56 -21.10 -12.43
CA GLY A 144 -10.81 -22.35 -12.53
C GLY A 144 -9.50 -22.39 -11.75
N ILE A 145 -9.27 -21.45 -10.81
CA ILE A 145 -8.08 -21.47 -9.94
C ILE A 145 -8.25 -22.51 -8.82
N LEU A 146 -9.45 -22.60 -8.23
CA LEU A 146 -9.76 -23.57 -7.18
C LEU A 146 -10.62 -24.70 -7.73
N SER A 147 -10.23 -25.93 -7.41
CA SER A 147 -11.10 -27.10 -7.62
C SER A 147 -12.25 -27.09 -6.61
N TYR A 148 -13.34 -27.77 -6.95
CA TYR A 148 -14.50 -27.90 -6.04
C TYR A 148 -14.12 -28.52 -4.69
N GLY A 149 -13.26 -29.54 -4.69
CA GLY A 149 -12.77 -30.17 -3.45
C GLY A 149 -12.00 -29.19 -2.57
N LEU A 150 -11.04 -28.47 -3.16
CA LEU A 150 -10.22 -27.50 -2.43
C LEU A 150 -11.05 -26.32 -1.90
N LEU A 151 -12.05 -25.87 -2.66
CA LEU A 151 -13.01 -24.86 -2.19
C LEU A 151 -13.73 -25.31 -0.90
N GLY A 152 -14.21 -26.57 -0.88
CA GLY A 152 -14.86 -27.15 0.29
C GLY A 152 -13.93 -27.25 1.50
N GLU A 153 -12.69 -27.68 1.30
CA GLU A 153 -11.68 -27.77 2.36
C GLU A 153 -11.34 -26.40 2.97
N ILE A 154 -11.16 -25.38 2.13
CA ILE A 154 -10.86 -24.02 2.58
C ILE A 154 -12.04 -23.45 3.37
N ARG A 155 -13.28 -23.59 2.87
CA ARG A 155 -14.48 -23.12 3.58
C ARG A 155 -14.63 -23.79 4.95
N LYS A 156 -14.49 -25.12 4.99
CA LYS A 156 -14.56 -25.87 6.26
C LYS A 156 -13.48 -25.40 7.25
N SER A 157 -12.26 -25.18 6.77
CA SER A 157 -11.16 -24.69 7.60
C SER A 157 -11.42 -23.26 8.09
N ALA A 158 -11.94 -22.38 7.22
CA ALA A 158 -12.29 -21.01 7.58
C ALA A 158 -13.36 -20.97 8.68
N ASP A 159 -14.37 -21.83 8.62
CA ASP A 159 -15.42 -21.91 9.65
C ASP A 159 -14.88 -22.41 10.99
N VAL A 160 -13.96 -23.37 10.99
CA VAL A 160 -13.31 -23.87 12.21
C VAL A 160 -12.38 -22.82 12.83
N LEU A 161 -11.65 -22.09 12.00
CA LEU A 161 -10.67 -21.08 12.43
C LEU A 161 -11.30 -19.72 12.70
N ARG A 162 -12.59 -19.52 12.38
CA ARG A 162 -13.27 -18.24 12.54
C ARG A 162 -13.34 -17.86 14.02
N PRO A 163 -12.68 -16.78 14.45
CA PRO A 163 -12.83 -16.32 15.83
C PRO A 163 -14.22 -15.71 16.01
N LYS A 164 -14.79 -15.80 17.22
CA LYS A 164 -16.08 -15.14 17.53
C LYS A 164 -15.99 -13.61 17.44
N HIS A 165 -14.84 -13.07 17.82
CA HIS A 165 -14.56 -11.64 17.77
C HIS A 165 -13.21 -11.39 17.11
N CYS A 166 -13.08 -10.25 16.44
CA CYS A 166 -11.83 -9.78 15.88
C CYS A 166 -11.59 -8.31 16.24
N TRP A 167 -10.31 -7.94 16.37
CA TRP A 167 -9.91 -6.55 16.48
C TRP A 167 -9.86 -5.93 15.08
N ILE A 168 -10.51 -4.79 14.91
CA ILE A 168 -10.44 -3.97 13.70
C ILE A 168 -9.81 -2.63 14.07
N GLY A 169 -8.86 -2.19 13.26
CA GLY A 169 -8.17 -0.92 13.39
C GLY A 169 -7.36 -0.65 12.14
N PHE A 170 -6.27 0.10 12.30
CA PHE A 170 -5.32 0.29 11.22
C PHE A 170 -4.52 -0.98 10.95
N ASP A 171 -4.23 -1.24 9.68
CA ASP A 171 -3.38 -2.35 9.25
C ASP A 171 -2.44 -1.89 8.13
N TYR A 172 -1.30 -2.56 8.01
CA TYR A 172 -0.29 -2.31 7.01
C TYR A 172 -0.17 -3.54 6.10
N THR A 173 -0.93 -3.52 5.01
CA THR A 173 -1.22 -4.70 4.19
C THR A 173 -0.15 -5.07 3.17
N ASP A 174 0.95 -4.31 3.06
CA ASP A 174 2.06 -4.60 2.13
C ASP A 174 3.43 -4.54 2.83
N PRO A 175 3.68 -5.40 3.84
CA PRO A 175 4.93 -5.40 4.59
C PRO A 175 6.05 -6.12 3.84
N VAL A 176 6.45 -5.55 2.71
CA VAL A 176 7.61 -6.00 1.95
C VAL A 176 8.81 -5.14 2.29
N ARG A 177 10.00 -5.76 2.36
CA ARG A 177 11.27 -5.13 2.78
C ARG A 177 11.56 -3.78 2.11
N LYS A 178 11.18 -3.60 0.85
CA LYS A 178 11.37 -2.36 0.08
C LYS A 178 10.50 -1.18 0.53
N ASN A 179 9.45 -1.45 1.31
CA ASN A 179 8.52 -0.43 1.81
C ASN A 179 8.94 0.11 3.19
N PHE A 180 9.95 -0.50 3.82
CA PHE A 180 10.53 -0.05 5.08
C PHE A 180 11.88 0.63 4.84
N VAL A 181 12.16 1.63 5.65
CA VAL A 181 13.45 2.31 5.74
C VAL A 181 13.89 2.38 7.20
N LEU A 182 15.21 2.31 7.43
CA LEU A 182 15.85 2.39 8.74
C LEU A 182 16.68 3.66 8.90
#